data_AF-A0AA41XK74-F1
#
_entry.id   AF-A0AA41XK74-F1
#
_cell.length_a   1.000
_cell.length_b   1.000
_cell.length_c   1.000
_cell.angle_alpha   90.00
_cell.angle_beta   90.00
_cell.angle_gamma   90.00
#
_symmetry.space_group_name_H-M   'P 1'
#
loop_
_entity.id
_entity.type
_entity.pdbx_description
1 polymer ?
#
loop_
_entity_poly.entity_id
_entity_poly.type
_entity_poly.pdbx_seq_one_letter_code
_entity_poly.pdbx_strand_id
1 'polypeptide(L)'
;MNGWDWLLALRIVDGPFLWGTYVLAAAVFIYLLVRPPSRHWLVTAASALVGGSLAALAVTFVMQDLLDLFNSPMAITARLWIVLAGASVALAFVNLRRSRWWRKVIAVWAIGLFAWTATLGISADFGILKNLGDLLDISIEQPLDVSGLAPHSTNPPGPLAASWQPPASMPTTSTHGSIPIPASDPSFEPRDAIVYLPPAARLPDAPALPVVVFLSGQPGAPDVADVGAVLDRFAARHEGLAPIVVSVDQLGGSGTNNPLCVDGYQGDALSYVNRDVPAFISSTFNVLPSRTDWTIAGFSNGGECSIASGAAFPEVWGSIVDISGELEPDLGGDDGDTLEIGFGGDQAAFDAAKPLTILAAGASDPAVAALYADTIAVFADGSDDEPYLGYSRILHAAAAEAGMQSHLVVSPGTGHESATIEYGFTRAFELLYPRWGLARGE
;
A
#
# COMPACT_ATOMS: atom_id res chain seq x y z
N MET A 1 24.46 8.41 7.58
CA MET A 1 23.57 9.51 7.17
C MET A 1 24.33 10.41 6.21
N ASN A 2 23.97 10.36 4.93
CA ASN A 2 24.54 11.28 3.93
C ASN A 2 23.87 12.65 4.10
N GLY A 3 24.54 13.73 3.69
CA GLY A 3 24.02 15.10 3.85
C GLY A 3 22.74 15.43 3.08
N TRP A 4 22.17 14.47 2.35
CA TRP A 4 20.99 14.63 1.49
C TRP A 4 19.76 13.83 1.96
N ASP A 5 19.88 13.00 3.01
CA ASP A 5 18.77 12.13 3.48
C ASP A 5 17.54 12.96 3.90
N TRP A 6 17.75 14.20 4.36
CA TRP A 6 16.69 15.14 4.71
C TRP A 6 15.84 15.60 3.50
N LEU A 7 16.39 15.59 2.27
CA LEU A 7 15.61 15.89 1.06
C LEU A 7 14.69 14.72 0.72
N LEU A 8 15.19 13.49 0.83
CA LEU A 8 14.41 12.29 0.55
C LEU A 8 13.29 12.11 1.59
N ALA A 9 13.56 12.47 2.84
CA ALA A 9 12.57 12.48 3.92
C ALA A 9 11.53 13.62 3.86
N LEU A 10 11.59 14.51 2.86
CA LEU A 10 10.57 15.54 2.70
C LEU A 10 9.21 14.89 2.41
N ARG A 11 8.27 15.07 3.33
CA ARG A 11 6.88 14.66 3.15
C ARG A 11 6.28 15.43 1.97
N ILE A 12 5.74 14.67 1.00
CA ILE A 12 5.14 15.21 -0.23
C ILE A 12 3.61 15.13 -0.21
N VAL A 13 3.04 14.40 0.75
CA VAL A 13 1.59 14.22 0.91
C VAL A 13 0.96 15.22 1.88
N ASP A 14 1.76 15.82 2.76
CA ASP A 14 1.31 16.81 3.75
C ASP A 14 2.48 17.69 4.26
N GLY A 15 2.14 18.70 5.06
CA GLY A 15 3.14 19.55 5.71
C GLY A 15 3.66 20.73 4.89
N PRO A 16 4.67 21.46 5.39
CA PRO A 16 5.05 22.79 4.90
C PRO A 16 5.63 22.77 3.48
N PHE A 17 6.23 21.67 3.04
CA PHE A 17 6.76 21.54 1.69
C PHE A 17 5.65 21.53 0.63
N LEU A 18 4.61 20.71 0.85
CA LEU A 18 3.45 20.64 -0.03
C LEU A 18 2.74 22.00 -0.09
N TRP A 19 2.40 22.56 1.07
CA TRP A 19 1.74 23.87 1.16
C TRP A 19 2.58 24.99 0.56
N GLY A 20 3.90 24.98 0.77
CA GLY A 20 4.82 25.94 0.15
C GLY A 20 4.80 25.86 -1.36
N THR A 21 4.76 24.65 -1.92
CA THR A 21 4.66 24.42 -3.37
C THR A 21 3.32 24.92 -3.92
N TYR A 22 2.21 24.67 -3.22
CA TYR A 22 0.89 25.17 -3.60
C TYR A 22 0.82 26.69 -3.62
N VAL A 23 1.35 27.35 -2.59
CA VAL A 23 1.40 28.82 -2.50
C VAL A 23 2.25 29.40 -3.64
N LEU A 24 3.41 28.78 -3.93
CA LEU A 24 4.29 29.21 -5.02
C LEU A 24 3.61 29.06 -6.38
N ALA A 25 2.95 27.93 -6.64
CA ALA A 25 2.19 27.69 -7.86
C ALA A 25 1.06 28.71 -8.01
N ALA A 26 0.27 28.96 -6.95
CA ALA A 26 -0.79 29.97 -6.96
C ALA A 26 -0.24 31.37 -7.24
N ALA A 27 0.86 31.77 -6.60
CA ALA A 27 1.49 33.07 -6.81
C ALA A 27 1.98 33.24 -8.26
N VAL A 28 2.62 32.22 -8.83
CA VAL A 28 3.08 32.22 -10.22
C VAL A 28 1.91 32.25 -11.19
N PHE A 29 0.85 31.48 -10.93
CA PHE A 29 -0.38 31.50 -11.72
C PHE A 29 -1.01 32.90 -11.74
N ILE A 30 -1.20 33.52 -10.57
CA ILE A 30 -1.73 34.88 -10.45
C ILE A 30 -0.83 35.86 -11.19
N TYR A 31 0.49 35.76 -11.02
CA TYR A 31 1.44 36.62 -11.73
C TYR A 31 1.31 36.48 -13.27
N LEU A 32 1.15 35.26 -13.79
CA LEU A 32 0.97 34.98 -15.22
C LEU A 32 -0.40 35.43 -15.74
N LEU A 33 -1.44 35.41 -14.90
CA LEU A 33 -2.79 35.86 -15.22
C LEU A 33 -2.92 37.39 -15.22
N VAL A 34 -2.30 38.06 -14.24
CA VAL A 34 -2.41 39.51 -14.05
C VAL A 34 -1.60 40.24 -15.11
N ARG A 35 -2.33 40.98 -15.96
CA ARG A 35 -1.83 41.94 -16.94
C ARG A 35 -2.78 43.14 -16.99
N PRO A 36 -2.36 44.30 -17.54
CA PRO A 36 -3.28 45.37 -17.85
C PRO A 36 -4.50 44.83 -18.62
N PRO A 37 -5.73 45.05 -18.11
CA PRO A 37 -6.92 44.42 -18.66
C PRO A 37 -7.16 44.96 -20.07
N SER A 38 -7.07 44.07 -21.05
CA SER A 38 -7.46 44.34 -22.43
C SER A 38 -8.38 43.21 -22.88
N ARG A 39 -9.37 43.52 -23.73
CA ARG A 39 -10.29 42.51 -24.26
C ARG A 39 -9.54 41.35 -24.91
N HIS A 40 -8.46 41.65 -25.65
CA HIS A 40 -7.61 40.63 -26.27
C HIS A 40 -6.96 39.71 -25.23
N TRP A 41 -6.39 40.26 -24.15
CA TRP A 41 -5.80 39.44 -23.08
C TRP A 41 -6.85 38.60 -22.36
N LEU A 42 -7.98 39.19 -21.99
CA LEU A 42 -9.05 38.47 -21.29
C LEU A 42 -9.55 37.28 -22.12
N VAL A 43 -9.80 37.49 -23.42
CA VAL A 43 -10.20 36.41 -24.32
C VAL A 43 -9.08 35.37 -24.47
N THR A 44 -7.82 35.80 -24.63
CA THR A 44 -6.68 34.86 -24.77
C THR A 44 -6.51 34.00 -23.53
N ALA A 45 -6.56 34.59 -22.34
CA ALA A 45 -6.42 33.88 -21.08
C ALA A 45 -7.62 32.95 -20.83
N ALA A 46 -8.86 33.42 -21.05
CA ALA A 46 -10.04 32.58 -20.91
C ALA A 46 -10.02 31.39 -21.88
N SER A 47 -9.70 31.62 -23.17
CA SER A 47 -9.55 30.55 -24.15
C SER A 47 -8.44 29.58 -23.80
N ALA A 48 -7.32 30.05 -23.24
CA ALA A 48 -6.23 29.18 -22.79
C ALA A 48 -6.65 28.31 -21.61
N LEU A 49 -7.30 28.89 -20.60
CA LEU A 49 -7.79 28.16 -19.43
C LEU A 49 -8.81 27.10 -19.85
N VAL A 50 -9.83 27.48 -20.62
CA VAL A 50 -10.85 26.54 -21.11
C VAL A 50 -10.23 25.47 -22.01
N GLY A 51 -9.39 25.87 -22.97
CA GLY A 51 -8.74 24.93 -23.88
C GLY A 51 -7.80 23.95 -23.17
N GLY A 52 -7.02 24.43 -22.20
CA GLY A 52 -6.15 23.60 -21.37
C GLY A 52 -6.93 22.63 -20.49
N SER A 53 -8.00 23.09 -19.85
CA SER A 53 -8.90 22.23 -19.06
C SER A 53 -9.56 21.15 -19.92
N LEU A 54 -10.10 21.51 -21.09
CA LEU A 54 -10.75 20.56 -21.99
C LEU A 54 -9.75 19.55 -22.58
N ALA A 55 -8.54 20.00 -22.92
CA ALA A 55 -7.49 19.10 -23.38
C ALA A 55 -7.06 18.11 -22.29
N ALA A 56 -6.90 18.58 -21.05
CA ALA A 56 -6.60 17.73 -19.90
C ALA A 56 -7.72 16.72 -19.64
N LEU A 57 -8.98 17.16 -19.61
CA LEU A 57 -10.14 16.27 -19.48
C LEU A 57 -10.20 15.23 -20.61
N ALA A 58 -9.96 15.63 -21.85
CA ALA A 58 -9.97 14.72 -22.99
C ALA A 58 -8.84 13.68 -22.90
N VAL A 59 -7.63 14.09 -22.49
CA VAL A 59 -6.50 13.17 -22.29
C VAL A 59 -6.81 12.21 -21.15
N THR A 60 -7.29 12.70 -20.01
CA THR A 60 -7.71 11.84 -18.89
C THR A 60 -8.82 10.89 -19.31
N PHE A 61 -9.83 11.35 -20.04
CA PHE A 61 -10.90 10.48 -20.53
C PHE A 61 -10.37 9.39 -21.48
N VAL A 62 -9.47 9.74 -22.40
CA VAL A 62 -8.88 8.75 -23.29
C VAL A 62 -8.02 7.74 -22.53
N MET A 63 -7.12 8.22 -21.68
CA MET A 63 -6.14 7.36 -21.01
C MET A 63 -6.78 6.50 -19.91
N GLN A 64 -7.72 7.07 -19.15
CA GLN A 64 -8.37 6.42 -18.01
C GLN A 64 -9.68 5.72 -18.39
N ASP A 65 -10.59 6.44 -19.05
CA ASP A 65 -11.96 5.95 -19.22
C ASP A 65 -12.16 5.16 -20.53
N LEU A 66 -11.26 5.34 -21.53
CA LEU A 66 -11.31 4.59 -22.80
C LEU A 66 -10.24 3.51 -22.93
N LEU A 67 -9.02 3.77 -22.47
CA LEU A 67 -7.89 2.85 -22.58
C LEU A 67 -7.61 2.07 -21.29
N ASP A 68 -8.25 2.44 -20.19
CA ASP A 68 -8.12 1.84 -18.86
C ASP A 68 -6.68 1.53 -18.42
N LEU A 69 -5.74 2.43 -18.77
CA LEU A 69 -4.30 2.20 -18.65
C LEU A 69 -3.80 1.96 -17.22
N PHE A 70 -4.62 2.27 -16.22
CA PHE A 70 -4.26 2.20 -14.81
C PHE A 70 -5.20 1.29 -13.99
N ASN A 71 -6.14 0.62 -14.67
CA ASN A 71 -7.10 -0.35 -14.13
C ASN A 71 -7.71 -0.01 -12.75
N SER A 72 -7.99 1.27 -12.53
CA SER A 72 -8.51 1.80 -11.26
C SER A 72 -9.23 3.12 -11.53
N PRO A 73 -10.42 3.38 -10.95
CA PRO A 73 -11.08 4.65 -11.19
C PRO A 73 -10.33 5.79 -10.49
N MET A 74 -9.80 6.68 -11.31
CA MET A 74 -9.08 7.83 -10.80
C MET A 74 -10.02 8.76 -10.01
N ALA A 75 -9.66 9.04 -8.76
CA ALA A 75 -10.39 9.91 -7.85
C ALA A 75 -10.73 11.26 -8.49
N ILE A 76 -11.91 11.82 -8.13
CA ILE A 76 -12.39 13.10 -8.66
C ILE A 76 -11.38 14.22 -8.36
N THR A 77 -10.79 14.19 -7.18
CA THR A 77 -9.71 15.05 -6.69
C THR A 77 -8.47 14.99 -7.58
N ALA A 78 -7.98 13.80 -7.92
CA ALA A 78 -6.90 13.63 -8.90
C ALA A 78 -7.27 14.18 -10.30
N ARG A 79 -8.52 13.94 -10.78
CA ARG A 79 -9.02 14.55 -12.03
C ARG A 79 -8.97 16.07 -11.98
N LEU A 80 -9.37 16.69 -10.86
CA LEU A 80 -9.31 18.14 -10.67
C LEU A 80 -7.87 18.67 -10.73
N TRP A 81 -6.90 17.97 -10.12
CA TRP A 81 -5.48 18.36 -10.21
C TRP A 81 -4.98 18.38 -11.65
N ILE A 82 -5.30 17.36 -12.45
CA ILE A 82 -4.91 17.29 -13.87
C ILE A 82 -5.54 18.44 -14.67
N VAL A 83 -6.81 18.75 -14.42
CA VAL A 83 -7.52 19.87 -15.09
C VAL A 83 -6.91 21.22 -14.73
N LEU A 84 -6.59 21.44 -13.45
CA LEU A 84 -5.93 22.66 -12.97
C LEU A 84 -4.53 22.79 -13.56
N ALA A 85 -3.79 21.70 -13.67
CA ALA A 85 -2.48 21.66 -14.31
C ALA A 85 -2.58 22.04 -15.80
N GLY A 86 -3.49 21.41 -16.54
CA GLY A 86 -3.73 21.68 -17.96
C GLY A 86 -4.08 23.15 -18.23
N ALA A 87 -4.98 23.72 -17.42
CA ALA A 87 -5.34 25.14 -17.50
C ALA A 87 -4.12 26.05 -17.24
N SER A 88 -3.35 25.76 -16.19
CA SER A 88 -2.20 26.56 -15.75
C SER A 88 -1.04 26.50 -16.76
N VAL A 89 -0.79 25.31 -17.33
CA VAL A 89 0.20 25.09 -18.39
C VAL A 89 -0.21 25.83 -19.67
N ALA A 90 -1.48 25.76 -20.08
CA ALA A 90 -1.97 26.52 -21.23
C ALA A 90 -1.84 28.04 -21.02
N LEU A 91 -2.11 28.53 -19.79
CA LEU A 91 -1.86 29.92 -19.42
C LEU A 91 -0.37 30.29 -19.51
N ALA A 92 0.54 29.41 -19.10
CA ALA A 92 1.98 29.62 -19.25
C ALA A 92 2.39 29.70 -20.73
N PHE A 93 1.87 28.82 -21.59
CA PHE A 93 2.14 28.85 -23.03
C PHE A 93 1.72 30.17 -23.70
N VAL A 94 0.54 30.71 -23.39
CA VAL A 94 0.13 32.01 -23.97
C VAL A 94 1.00 33.17 -23.47
N ASN A 95 1.61 33.04 -22.28
CA ASN A 95 2.59 33.99 -21.76
C ASN A 95 3.94 33.93 -22.49
N LEU A 96 4.23 32.93 -23.34
CA LEU A 96 5.43 32.91 -24.19
C LEU A 96 5.31 33.88 -25.38
N ARG A 97 4.08 34.25 -25.77
CA ARG A 97 3.82 35.16 -26.89
C ARG A 97 3.68 36.61 -26.40
N ARG A 98 4.33 37.54 -27.12
CA ARG A 98 4.22 39.00 -26.91
C ARG A 98 4.43 39.45 -25.44
N SER A 99 5.39 38.83 -24.76
CA SER A 99 5.78 39.14 -23.37
C SER A 99 7.23 39.60 -23.30
N ARG A 100 7.56 40.32 -22.23
CA ARG A 100 8.96 40.63 -21.87
C ARG A 100 9.73 39.32 -21.64
N TRP A 101 11.02 39.33 -21.94
CA TRP A 101 11.88 38.13 -21.89
C TRP A 101 11.83 37.41 -20.53
N TRP A 102 11.86 38.15 -19.42
CA TRP A 102 11.81 37.58 -18.07
C TRP A 102 10.47 36.89 -17.75
N ARG A 103 9.35 37.39 -18.28
CA ARG A 103 8.04 36.74 -18.12
C ARG A 103 7.97 35.44 -18.93
N LYS A 104 8.70 35.33 -20.03
CA LYS A 104 8.85 34.07 -20.77
C LYS A 104 9.66 33.06 -19.96
N VAL A 105 10.76 33.49 -19.33
CA VAL A 105 11.56 32.63 -18.45
C VAL A 105 10.68 32.10 -17.30
N ILE A 106 9.93 32.97 -16.63
CA ILE A 106 8.97 32.55 -15.57
C ILE A 106 7.94 31.58 -16.14
N ALA A 107 7.38 31.84 -17.32
CA ALA A 107 6.38 30.95 -17.92
C ALA A 107 6.95 29.57 -18.26
N VAL A 108 8.19 29.47 -18.76
CA VAL A 108 8.83 28.16 -19.02
C VAL A 108 9.03 27.40 -17.72
N TRP A 109 9.54 28.05 -16.67
CA TRP A 109 9.71 27.41 -15.37
C TRP A 109 8.37 27.03 -14.71
N ALA A 110 7.33 27.85 -14.90
CA ALA A 110 5.99 27.60 -14.38
C ALA A 110 5.36 26.32 -14.93
N ILE A 111 5.68 25.92 -16.17
CA ILE A 111 5.18 24.65 -16.74
C ILE A 111 5.62 23.47 -15.88
N GLY A 112 6.91 23.41 -15.54
CA GLY A 112 7.45 22.38 -14.65
C GLY A 112 6.86 22.46 -13.25
N LEU A 113 6.73 23.67 -12.69
CA LEU A 113 6.11 23.88 -11.38
C LEU A 113 4.66 23.39 -11.33
N PHE A 114 3.83 23.69 -12.34
CA PHE A 114 2.42 23.28 -12.36
C PHE A 114 2.27 21.77 -12.52
N ALA A 115 3.09 21.14 -13.37
CA ALA A 115 3.13 19.69 -13.49
C ALA A 115 3.53 19.05 -12.15
N TRP A 116 4.63 19.52 -11.55
CA TRP A 116 5.11 19.05 -10.24
C TRP A 116 4.05 19.22 -9.14
N THR A 117 3.38 20.38 -9.08
CA THR A 117 2.32 20.66 -8.11
C THR A 117 1.16 19.68 -8.24
N ALA A 118 0.77 19.34 -9.47
CA ALA A 118 -0.27 18.37 -9.73
C ALA A 118 0.16 16.95 -9.34
N THR A 119 1.40 16.55 -9.64
CA THR A 119 1.96 15.28 -9.17
C THR A 119 1.90 15.18 -7.65
N LEU A 120 2.34 16.21 -6.92
CA LEU A 120 2.27 16.22 -5.46
C LEU A 120 0.82 16.16 -4.95
N GLY A 121 -0.10 16.89 -5.58
CA GLY A 121 -1.51 16.88 -5.20
C GLY A 121 -2.21 15.55 -5.45
N ILE A 122 -1.86 14.85 -6.53
CA ILE A 122 -2.34 13.49 -6.81
C ILE A 122 -1.71 12.51 -5.81
N SER A 123 -0.40 12.61 -5.57
CA SER A 123 0.32 11.79 -4.59
C SER A 123 -0.26 11.93 -3.18
N ALA A 124 -0.61 13.15 -2.77
CA ALA A 124 -1.24 13.45 -1.48
C ALA A 124 -2.65 12.84 -1.34
N ASP A 125 -3.37 12.71 -2.45
CA ASP A 125 -4.71 12.14 -2.50
C ASP A 125 -4.66 10.62 -2.32
N PHE A 126 -3.74 9.94 -3.03
CA PHE A 126 -3.55 8.49 -2.88
C PHE A 126 -2.87 8.10 -1.56
N GLY A 127 -1.94 8.92 -1.05
CA GLY A 127 -1.24 8.68 0.22
C GLY A 127 -0.16 7.59 0.20
N ILE A 128 0.07 6.95 -0.96
CA ILE A 128 0.99 5.81 -1.10
C ILE A 128 2.45 6.26 -1.15
N LEU A 129 2.78 7.31 -1.91
CA LEU A 129 4.12 7.90 -1.97
C LEU A 129 4.21 9.05 -0.96
N LYS A 130 4.59 8.75 0.28
CA LYS A 130 4.52 9.68 1.41
C LYS A 130 5.65 10.70 1.39
N ASN A 131 6.82 10.31 0.90
CA ASN A 131 8.02 11.14 0.85
C ASN A 131 8.73 11.10 -0.52
N LEU A 132 9.74 11.97 -0.70
CA LEU A 132 10.49 12.06 -1.95
C LEU A 132 11.36 10.80 -2.22
N GLY A 133 11.78 10.11 -1.16
CA GLY A 133 12.43 8.80 -1.25
C GLY A 133 11.53 7.77 -1.93
N ASP A 134 10.28 7.63 -1.47
CA ASP A 134 9.29 6.72 -2.06
C ASP A 134 9.08 7.04 -3.56
N LEU A 135 8.97 8.32 -3.92
CA LEU A 135 8.82 8.75 -5.32
C LEU A 135 10.03 8.39 -6.20
N LEU A 136 11.22 8.29 -5.60
CA LEU A 136 12.48 7.99 -6.29
C LEU A 136 12.91 6.53 -6.11
N ASP A 137 12.09 5.69 -5.46
CA ASP A 137 12.40 4.31 -5.11
C ASP A 137 13.67 4.19 -4.23
N ILE A 138 13.84 5.13 -3.29
CA ILE A 138 14.96 5.18 -2.35
C ILE A 138 14.42 5.08 -0.92
N SER A 139 14.68 3.95 -0.27
CA SER A 139 14.39 3.79 1.16
C SER A 139 15.27 4.73 1.99
N ILE A 140 14.62 5.51 2.85
CA ILE A 140 15.25 6.41 3.83
C ILE A 140 15.24 5.82 5.24
N GLU A 141 14.65 4.64 5.39
CA GLU A 141 14.53 3.96 6.67
C GLU A 141 15.91 3.57 7.20
N GLN A 142 16.07 3.72 8.51
CA GLN A 142 17.32 3.32 9.14
C GLN A 142 17.35 1.80 9.32
N PRO A 143 18.51 1.15 9.10
CA PRO A 143 18.63 -0.28 9.36
C PRO A 143 18.24 -0.63 10.79
N LEU A 144 17.38 -1.63 10.95
CA LEU A 144 16.96 -2.12 12.25
C LEU A 144 18.02 -3.05 12.84
N ASP A 145 18.44 -2.78 14.08
CA ASP A 145 19.31 -3.70 14.81
C ASP A 145 18.50 -4.88 15.35
N VAL A 146 18.70 -6.06 14.76
CA VAL A 146 18.01 -7.31 15.13
C VAL A 146 18.78 -8.17 16.13
N SER A 147 19.99 -7.77 16.55
CA SER A 147 20.87 -8.61 17.37
C SER A 147 20.29 -8.99 18.74
N GLY A 148 19.37 -8.18 19.27
CA GLY A 148 18.66 -8.41 20.52
C GLY A 148 17.25 -8.99 20.37
N LEU A 149 16.79 -9.29 19.16
CA LEU A 149 15.41 -9.74 18.88
C LEU A 149 15.29 -11.27 18.73
N ALA A 150 16.41 -11.98 18.85
CA ALA A 150 16.50 -13.41 18.57
C ALA A 150 15.47 -14.22 19.38
N PRO A 151 14.92 -15.32 18.82
CA PRO A 151 13.95 -16.16 19.50
C PRO A 151 14.45 -16.66 20.86
N HIS A 152 13.60 -16.61 21.88
CA HIS A 152 13.91 -17.13 23.21
C HIS A 152 12.70 -17.85 23.85
N SER A 153 12.96 -18.93 24.60
CA SER A 153 11.96 -19.98 24.90
C SER A 153 10.90 -19.66 25.95
N THR A 154 10.10 -18.61 25.77
CA THR A 154 8.97 -18.30 26.67
C THR A 154 7.69 -18.00 25.89
N ASN A 155 7.02 -19.06 25.43
CA ASN A 155 5.62 -18.95 25.02
C ASN A 155 4.74 -18.94 26.28
N PRO A 156 3.79 -18.00 26.41
CA PRO A 156 2.86 -17.97 27.54
C PRO A 156 1.92 -19.20 27.49
N PRO A 157 1.60 -19.83 28.64
CA PRO A 157 0.54 -20.81 28.71
C PRO A 157 -0.83 -20.11 28.63
N GLY A 158 -1.38 -20.00 27.42
CA GLY A 158 -2.66 -19.34 27.15
C GLY A 158 -2.52 -17.90 26.64
N PRO A 159 -3.62 -17.12 26.60
CA PRO A 159 -3.60 -15.75 26.07
C PRO A 159 -2.55 -14.86 26.75
N LEU A 160 -1.69 -14.22 25.95
CA LEU A 160 -0.61 -13.38 26.44
C LEU A 160 -1.12 -12.27 27.36
N ALA A 161 -2.21 -11.59 26.99
CA ALA A 161 -2.80 -10.50 27.74
C ALA A 161 -3.29 -10.87 29.16
N ALA A 162 -3.53 -12.16 29.43
CA ALA A 162 -3.95 -12.64 30.73
C ALA A 162 -2.78 -12.73 31.74
N SER A 163 -1.57 -12.99 31.24
CA SER A 163 -0.36 -13.12 32.07
C SER A 163 0.61 -11.95 31.94
N TRP A 164 0.43 -11.12 30.92
CA TRP A 164 1.25 -9.95 30.66
C TRP A 164 1.11 -8.89 31.76
N GLN A 165 2.26 -8.42 32.22
CA GLN A 165 2.39 -7.25 33.09
C GLN A 165 3.54 -6.40 32.54
N PRO A 166 3.27 -5.23 31.95
CA PRO A 166 4.32 -4.41 31.36
C PRO A 166 5.29 -3.93 32.45
N PRO A 167 6.60 -4.17 32.33
CA PRO A 167 7.57 -3.64 33.28
C PRO A 167 7.68 -2.13 33.15
N ALA A 168 8.05 -1.45 34.24
CA ALA A 168 8.25 0.01 34.24
C ALA A 168 9.35 0.50 33.27
N SER A 169 10.23 -0.41 32.84
CA SER A 169 11.29 -0.16 31.85
C SER A 169 10.83 -0.29 30.40
N MET A 170 9.59 -0.73 30.15
CA MET A 170 9.08 -0.89 28.79
C MET A 170 9.00 0.48 28.10
N PRO A 171 9.51 0.60 26.86
CA PRO A 171 9.32 1.81 26.08
C PRO A 171 7.84 2.13 25.90
N THR A 172 7.50 3.40 25.68
CA THR A 172 6.11 3.80 25.41
C THR A 172 5.81 3.95 23.93
N THR A 173 6.83 3.85 23.07
CA THR A 173 6.72 4.03 21.62
C THR A 173 7.20 2.78 20.90
N SER A 174 6.58 2.52 19.76
CA SER A 174 7.10 1.60 18.75
C SER A 174 8.44 2.10 18.18
N THR A 175 9.09 1.24 17.39
CA THR A 175 10.19 1.61 16.51
C THR A 175 9.98 0.92 15.17
N HIS A 176 10.49 1.52 14.09
CA HIS A 176 10.54 0.90 12.78
C HIS A 176 11.95 1.01 12.19
N GLY A 177 12.23 0.19 11.19
CA GLY A 177 13.49 0.23 10.45
C GLY A 177 13.55 -0.82 9.35
N SER A 178 14.54 -0.67 8.47
CA SER A 178 14.73 -1.54 7.30
C SER A 178 15.56 -2.78 7.63
N ILE A 179 15.27 -3.89 6.96
CA ILE A 179 16.00 -5.14 7.11
C ILE A 179 16.04 -5.85 5.74
N PRO A 180 17.18 -6.43 5.32
CA PRO A 180 17.21 -7.27 4.14
C PRO A 180 16.64 -8.65 4.46
N ILE A 181 15.69 -9.11 3.64
CA ILE A 181 15.21 -10.49 3.65
C ILE A 181 15.60 -11.12 2.30
N PRO A 182 16.59 -12.02 2.26
CA PRO A 182 17.06 -12.58 1.01
C PRO A 182 16.02 -13.53 0.41
N ALA A 183 15.80 -13.44 -0.90
CA ALA A 183 15.07 -14.44 -1.64
C ALA A 183 15.95 -15.65 -1.96
N SER A 184 15.35 -16.83 -1.97
CA SER A 184 16.01 -18.09 -2.34
C SER A 184 16.22 -18.20 -3.86
N ASP A 185 15.32 -17.63 -4.65
CA ASP A 185 15.51 -17.43 -6.10
C ASP A 185 16.38 -16.19 -6.35
N PRO A 186 17.57 -16.34 -6.95
CA PRO A 186 18.43 -15.20 -7.29
C PRO A 186 17.87 -14.30 -8.39
N SER A 187 16.81 -14.72 -9.09
CA SER A 187 16.13 -13.92 -10.12
C SER A 187 15.12 -12.95 -9.52
N PHE A 188 14.76 -13.13 -8.25
CA PHE A 188 13.90 -12.25 -7.49
C PHE A 188 14.73 -11.41 -6.52
N GLU A 189 14.81 -10.10 -6.75
CA GLU A 189 15.60 -9.17 -5.95
C GLU A 189 14.67 -8.21 -5.17
N PRO A 190 14.14 -8.59 -3.99
CA PRO A 190 13.29 -7.71 -3.20
C PRO A 190 14.07 -6.53 -2.60
N ARG A 191 13.43 -5.36 -2.48
CA ARG A 191 13.91 -4.27 -1.63
C ARG A 191 13.87 -4.69 -0.16
N ASP A 192 14.61 -3.95 0.68
CA ASP A 192 14.60 -4.16 2.12
C ASP A 192 13.17 -4.07 2.68
N ALA A 193 12.81 -5.04 3.51
CA ALA A 193 11.56 -5.05 4.26
C ALA A 193 11.57 -3.94 5.33
N ILE A 194 10.40 -3.37 5.63
CA ILE A 194 10.25 -2.43 6.75
C ILE A 194 9.53 -3.12 7.89
N VAL A 195 10.14 -3.11 9.07
CA VAL A 195 9.62 -3.78 10.25
C VAL A 195 9.07 -2.75 11.22
N TYR A 196 7.88 -3.01 11.78
CA TYR A 196 7.34 -2.32 12.95
C TYR A 196 7.50 -3.22 14.18
N LEU A 197 8.16 -2.69 15.21
CA LEU A 197 8.27 -3.33 16.51
C LEU A 197 7.39 -2.59 17.53
N PRO A 198 6.40 -3.28 18.12
CA PRO A 198 5.59 -2.69 19.18
C PRO A 198 6.41 -2.47 20.46
N PRO A 199 5.92 -1.64 21.39
CA PRO A 199 6.60 -1.38 22.66
C PRO A 199 7.09 -2.65 23.41
N ALA A 200 6.26 -3.70 23.47
CA ALA A 200 6.60 -4.95 24.14
C ALA A 200 7.73 -5.74 23.46
N ALA A 201 7.88 -5.64 22.13
CA ALA A 201 8.94 -6.34 21.37
C ALA A 201 10.34 -5.75 21.61
N ARG A 202 10.41 -4.55 22.21
CA ARG A 202 11.66 -3.82 22.44
C ARG A 202 12.30 -4.11 23.80
N LEU A 203 11.70 -5.01 24.58
CA LEU A 203 12.25 -5.46 25.85
C LEU A 203 13.32 -6.54 25.60
N PRO A 204 14.38 -6.61 26.43
CA PRO A 204 15.36 -7.69 26.35
C PRO A 204 14.77 -9.09 26.52
N ASP A 205 13.73 -9.22 27.35
CA ASP A 205 12.98 -10.45 27.59
C ASP A 205 11.57 -10.33 26.99
N ALA A 206 11.46 -9.87 25.74
CA ALA A 206 10.19 -9.63 25.07
C ALA A 206 9.34 -10.92 24.98
N PRO A 207 8.02 -10.88 25.23
CA PRO A 207 7.20 -12.06 25.01
C PRO A 207 7.21 -12.45 23.53
N ALA A 208 6.93 -13.72 23.22
CA ALA A 208 6.65 -14.11 21.85
C ALA A 208 5.36 -13.42 21.38
N LEU A 209 5.43 -12.75 20.22
CA LEU A 209 4.32 -11.95 19.68
C LEU A 209 3.75 -12.54 18.38
N PRO A 210 2.49 -12.24 18.04
CA PRO A 210 1.93 -12.55 16.73
C PRO A 210 2.63 -11.77 15.60
N VAL A 211 2.46 -12.22 14.37
CA VAL A 211 3.09 -11.66 13.17
C VAL A 211 2.03 -11.22 12.17
N VAL A 212 2.22 -10.03 11.61
CA VAL A 212 1.54 -9.60 10.38
C VAL A 212 2.60 -9.39 9.30
N VAL A 213 2.52 -10.15 8.21
CA VAL A 213 3.25 -9.83 6.98
C VAL A 213 2.37 -8.94 6.13
N PHE A 214 2.89 -7.79 5.72
CA PHE A 214 2.11 -6.79 4.97
C PHE A 214 2.68 -6.56 3.56
N LEU A 215 1.80 -6.64 2.57
CA LEU A 215 2.10 -6.51 1.15
C LEU A 215 1.55 -5.17 0.62
N SER A 216 2.38 -4.41 -0.09
CA SER A 216 2.02 -3.08 -0.57
C SER A 216 1.21 -3.13 -1.87
N GLY A 217 0.55 -2.04 -2.26
CA GLY A 217 -0.10 -1.95 -3.57
C GLY A 217 0.89 -1.67 -4.71
N GLN A 218 0.41 -1.76 -5.96
CA GLN A 218 1.18 -1.41 -7.15
C GLN A 218 0.72 -0.04 -7.71
N PRO A 219 1.62 0.91 -8.00
CA PRO A 219 3.04 0.92 -7.61
C PRO A 219 3.21 1.14 -6.09
N GLY A 220 4.24 0.54 -5.52
CA GLY A 220 4.52 0.68 -4.08
C GLY A 220 5.88 0.14 -3.66
N ALA A 221 6.17 0.27 -2.37
CA ALA A 221 7.37 -0.22 -1.71
C ALA A 221 7.01 -0.62 -0.27
N PRO A 222 7.79 -1.49 0.40
CA PRO A 222 7.57 -1.81 1.79
C PRO A 222 7.44 -0.57 2.68
N ASP A 223 6.34 -0.48 3.42
CA ASP A 223 6.04 0.62 4.36
C ASP A 223 5.17 0.09 5.50
N VAL A 224 5.32 0.69 6.68
CA VAL A 224 4.54 0.37 7.88
C VAL A 224 3.81 1.57 8.46
N ALA A 225 3.81 2.73 7.80
CA ALA A 225 3.25 3.95 8.38
C ALA A 225 1.76 3.81 8.75
N ASP A 226 0.92 3.35 7.82
CA ASP A 226 -0.54 3.30 8.02
C ASP A 226 -0.92 2.21 9.05
N VAL A 227 -0.39 0.99 8.88
CA VAL A 227 -0.60 -0.10 9.84
C VAL A 227 0.02 0.19 11.21
N GLY A 228 1.19 0.83 11.26
CA GLY A 228 1.89 1.23 12.47
C GLY A 228 1.14 2.29 13.26
N ALA A 229 0.54 3.29 12.58
CA ALA A 229 -0.29 4.29 13.23
C ALA A 229 -1.54 3.68 13.89
N VAL A 230 -2.13 2.65 13.28
CA VAL A 230 -3.22 1.88 13.90
C VAL A 230 -2.68 1.08 15.09
N LEU A 231 -1.58 0.36 14.91
CA LEU A 231 -1.00 -0.48 15.96
C LEU A 231 -0.50 0.30 17.17
N ASP A 232 0.00 1.51 17.02
CA ASP A 232 0.36 2.37 18.15
C ASP A 232 -0.87 2.65 19.05
N ARG A 233 -2.04 2.90 18.44
CA ARG A 233 -3.31 3.10 19.18
C ARG A 233 -3.79 1.83 19.85
N PHE A 234 -3.60 0.68 19.23
CA PHE A 234 -3.96 -0.60 19.85
C PHE A 234 -2.99 -0.98 20.96
N ALA A 235 -1.67 -0.86 20.75
CA ALA A 235 -0.65 -1.13 21.76
C ALA A 235 -0.87 -0.27 23.00
N ALA A 236 -1.18 1.03 22.84
CA ALA A 236 -1.50 1.91 23.96
C ALA A 236 -2.70 1.44 24.80
N ARG A 237 -3.69 0.78 24.17
CA ARG A 237 -4.88 0.21 24.85
C ARG A 237 -4.66 -1.20 25.39
N HIS A 238 -3.62 -1.89 24.94
CA HIS A 238 -3.31 -3.29 25.28
C HIS A 238 -1.95 -3.42 25.98
N GLU A 239 -1.60 -2.45 26.84
CA GLU A 239 -0.41 -2.54 27.71
C GLU A 239 0.91 -2.74 26.93
N GLY A 240 1.01 -2.12 25.75
CA GLY A 240 2.18 -2.20 24.86
C GLY A 240 2.22 -3.42 23.94
N LEU A 241 1.21 -4.31 24.03
CA LEU A 241 1.09 -5.50 23.17
C LEU A 241 0.49 -5.15 21.80
N ALA A 242 1.15 -5.64 20.77
CA ALA A 242 0.72 -5.62 19.37
C ALA A 242 1.51 -6.71 18.61
N PRO A 243 1.10 -7.11 17.40
CA PRO A 243 1.92 -7.94 16.54
C PRO A 243 3.21 -7.22 16.10
N ILE A 244 4.22 -8.00 15.75
CA ILE A 244 5.33 -7.52 14.90
C ILE A 244 4.80 -7.45 13.47
N VAL A 245 4.99 -6.32 12.79
CA VAL A 245 4.66 -6.21 11.36
C VAL A 245 5.93 -6.24 10.55
N VAL A 246 5.95 -7.05 9.50
CA VAL A 246 7.02 -7.08 8.51
C VAL A 246 6.40 -6.77 7.16
N SER A 247 6.54 -5.53 6.69
CA SER A 247 6.17 -5.19 5.32
C SER A 247 7.27 -5.66 4.38
N VAL A 248 6.94 -6.51 3.43
CA VAL A 248 7.90 -7.16 2.53
C VAL A 248 7.66 -6.73 1.08
N ASP A 249 8.68 -6.87 0.25
CA ASP A 249 8.60 -6.42 -1.14
C ASP A 249 8.21 -7.57 -2.07
N GLN A 250 6.90 -7.81 -2.22
CA GLN A 250 6.41 -8.80 -3.18
C GLN A 250 6.48 -8.32 -4.63
N LEU A 251 6.67 -7.02 -4.86
CA LEU A 251 6.75 -6.44 -6.20
C LEU A 251 8.14 -6.60 -6.83
N GLY A 252 9.16 -6.85 -6.01
CA GLY A 252 10.54 -6.93 -6.45
C GLY A 252 11.15 -5.56 -6.80
N GLY A 253 12.48 -5.50 -6.80
CA GLY A 253 13.25 -4.27 -6.92
C GLY A 253 13.19 -3.59 -8.30
N SER A 254 13.09 -2.26 -8.26
CA SER A 254 12.75 -1.29 -9.32
C SER A 254 11.25 -1.13 -9.58
N GLY A 255 10.73 0.08 -9.31
CA GLY A 255 9.30 0.43 -9.26
C GLY A 255 8.41 0.22 -10.50
N THR A 256 8.86 -0.53 -11.51
CA THR A 256 8.02 -1.03 -12.62
C THR A 256 7.79 -2.54 -12.55
N ASN A 257 8.39 -3.26 -11.61
CA ASN A 257 8.19 -4.70 -11.47
C ASN A 257 6.80 -4.98 -10.88
N ASN A 258 6.15 -5.99 -11.44
CA ASN A 258 4.90 -6.56 -10.95
C ASN A 258 4.96 -8.05 -11.32
N PRO A 259 5.47 -8.91 -10.42
CA PRO A 259 5.59 -10.35 -10.65
C PRO A 259 4.25 -11.08 -10.48
N LEU A 260 3.13 -10.34 -10.39
CA LEU A 260 1.77 -10.90 -10.35
C LEU A 260 1.50 -11.82 -9.17
N CYS A 261 2.29 -11.71 -8.10
CA CYS A 261 2.26 -12.65 -6.97
C CYS A 261 2.36 -14.13 -7.41
N VAL A 262 3.10 -14.42 -8.48
CA VAL A 262 3.35 -15.80 -8.93
C VAL A 262 4.82 -16.15 -8.92
N ASP A 263 5.11 -17.42 -9.14
CA ASP A 263 6.46 -17.92 -9.39
C ASP A 263 6.73 -18.02 -10.90
N GLY A 264 7.99 -17.86 -11.30
CA GLY A 264 8.45 -18.01 -12.68
C GLY A 264 8.28 -16.80 -13.60
N TYR A 265 7.62 -15.72 -13.17
CA TYR A 265 7.52 -14.45 -13.91
C TYR A 265 8.18 -13.33 -13.10
N GLN A 266 9.29 -12.78 -13.62
CA GLN A 266 10.15 -11.82 -12.91
C GLN A 266 10.69 -12.33 -11.56
N GLY A 267 10.79 -13.66 -11.43
CA GLY A 267 11.30 -14.36 -10.24
C GLY A 267 10.20 -15.11 -9.48
N ASP A 268 10.57 -15.69 -8.34
CA ASP A 268 9.67 -16.51 -7.51
C ASP A 268 9.05 -15.71 -6.33
N ALA A 269 8.18 -14.75 -6.66
CA ALA A 269 7.58 -13.84 -5.67
C ALA A 269 6.66 -14.55 -4.67
N LEU A 270 5.86 -15.53 -5.14
CA LEU A 270 4.96 -16.29 -4.27
C LEU A 270 5.75 -17.16 -3.28
N SER A 271 6.82 -17.81 -3.74
CA SER A 271 7.74 -18.57 -2.88
C SER A 271 8.48 -17.67 -1.88
N TYR A 272 8.90 -16.46 -2.28
CA TYR A 272 9.51 -15.49 -1.37
C TYR A 272 8.56 -15.15 -0.20
N VAL A 273 7.33 -14.77 -0.51
CA VAL A 273 6.32 -14.37 0.49
C VAL A 273 5.96 -15.53 1.43
N ASN A 274 5.83 -16.74 0.90
CA ASN A 274 5.25 -17.87 1.64
C ASN A 274 6.29 -18.82 2.27
N ARG A 275 7.58 -18.70 1.92
CA ARG A 275 8.64 -19.58 2.45
C ARG A 275 9.79 -18.79 3.05
N ASP A 276 10.40 -17.90 2.26
CA ASP A 276 11.61 -17.19 2.67
C ASP A 276 11.31 -16.20 3.79
N VAL A 277 10.23 -15.42 3.65
CA VAL A 277 9.80 -14.45 4.66
C VAL A 277 9.42 -15.13 5.99
N PRO A 278 8.54 -16.16 6.05
CA PRO A 278 8.23 -16.83 7.32
C PRO A 278 9.43 -17.50 7.98
N ALA A 279 10.32 -18.12 7.19
CA ALA A 279 11.54 -18.72 7.70
C ALA A 279 12.48 -17.67 8.30
N PHE A 280 12.64 -16.53 7.61
CA PHE A 280 13.44 -15.41 8.10
C PHE A 280 12.87 -14.88 9.42
N ILE A 281 11.57 -14.57 9.47
CA ILE A 281 10.91 -14.01 10.65
C ILE A 281 11.07 -14.93 11.85
N SER A 282 10.81 -16.23 11.67
CA SER A 282 10.90 -17.23 12.74
C SER A 282 12.32 -17.42 13.29
N SER A 283 13.33 -17.16 12.47
CA SER A 283 14.75 -17.25 12.89
C SER A 283 15.29 -15.95 13.51
N THR A 284 14.61 -14.83 13.28
CA THR A 284 15.10 -13.48 13.65
C THR A 284 14.37 -12.88 14.84
N PHE A 285 13.06 -13.08 14.93
CA PHE A 285 12.21 -12.44 15.95
C PHE A 285 11.64 -13.45 16.93
N ASN A 286 11.42 -13.03 18.18
CA ASN A 286 10.67 -13.83 19.14
C ASN A 286 9.17 -13.79 18.83
N VAL A 287 8.71 -14.75 18.03
CA VAL A 287 7.33 -14.82 17.52
C VAL A 287 6.60 -16.08 17.96
N LEU A 288 5.27 -15.99 18.05
CA LEU A 288 4.44 -17.16 18.31
C LEU A 288 4.46 -18.11 17.11
N PRO A 289 4.54 -19.43 17.32
CA PRO A 289 4.80 -20.38 16.22
C PRO A 289 3.55 -20.94 15.53
N SER A 290 2.34 -20.69 16.04
CA SER A 290 1.12 -21.26 15.44
C SER A 290 0.69 -20.43 14.24
N ARG A 291 0.19 -21.09 13.18
CA ARG A 291 -0.45 -20.41 12.05
C ARG A 291 -1.49 -19.38 12.50
N THR A 292 -2.20 -19.66 13.58
CA THR A 292 -3.28 -18.80 14.12
C THR A 292 -2.78 -17.46 14.65
N ASP A 293 -1.48 -17.34 14.89
CA ASP A 293 -0.77 -16.12 15.31
C ASP A 293 -0.16 -15.36 14.13
N TRP A 294 -0.30 -15.89 12.91
CA TRP A 294 0.28 -15.34 11.68
C TRP A 294 -0.80 -14.86 10.73
N THR A 295 -0.65 -13.62 10.27
CA THR A 295 -1.55 -12.98 9.33
C THR A 295 -0.78 -12.51 8.12
N ILE A 296 -1.30 -12.85 6.93
CA ILE A 296 -0.90 -12.18 5.70
C ILE A 296 -1.92 -11.08 5.42
N ALA A 297 -1.43 -9.88 5.12
CA ALA A 297 -2.24 -8.72 4.87
C ALA A 297 -1.73 -7.98 3.64
N GLY A 298 -2.59 -7.28 2.93
CA GLY A 298 -2.14 -6.41 1.86
C GLY A 298 -3.16 -5.41 1.37
N PHE A 299 -2.70 -4.48 0.55
CA PHE A 299 -3.53 -3.46 -0.09
C PHE A 299 -3.42 -3.53 -1.62
N SER A 300 -4.53 -3.40 -2.36
CA SER A 300 -4.53 -3.39 -3.83
C SER A 300 -3.94 -4.69 -4.40
N ASN A 301 -2.95 -4.63 -5.29
CA ASN A 301 -2.16 -5.80 -5.69
C ASN A 301 -1.66 -6.66 -4.49
N GLY A 302 -1.24 -6.03 -3.40
CA GLY A 302 -0.89 -6.76 -2.17
C GLY A 302 -2.07 -7.45 -1.50
N GLY A 303 -3.29 -6.91 -1.65
CA GLY A 303 -4.54 -7.51 -1.17
C GLY A 303 -4.85 -8.81 -1.91
N GLU A 304 -4.76 -8.79 -3.24
CA GLU A 304 -4.85 -9.99 -4.09
C GLU A 304 -3.83 -11.05 -3.68
N CYS A 305 -2.56 -10.64 -3.55
CA CYS A 305 -1.49 -11.53 -3.15
C CYS A 305 -1.71 -12.10 -1.73
N SER A 306 -2.35 -11.34 -0.83
CA SER A 306 -2.67 -11.79 0.52
C SER A 306 -3.74 -12.88 0.54
N ILE A 307 -4.83 -12.75 -0.23
CA ILE A 307 -5.87 -13.77 -0.30
C ILE A 307 -5.38 -14.99 -1.07
N ALA A 308 -4.62 -14.81 -2.16
CA ALA A 308 -3.98 -15.91 -2.89
C ALA A 308 -3.03 -16.70 -1.99
N SER A 309 -2.13 -16.01 -1.28
CA SER A 309 -1.17 -16.62 -0.35
C SER A 309 -1.87 -17.32 0.84
N GLY A 310 -2.83 -16.65 1.47
CA GLY A 310 -3.54 -17.20 2.62
C GLY A 310 -4.40 -18.42 2.28
N ALA A 311 -4.97 -18.46 1.07
CA ALA A 311 -5.71 -19.61 0.57
C ALA A 311 -4.78 -20.76 0.13
N ALA A 312 -3.66 -20.46 -0.54
CA ALA A 312 -2.74 -21.47 -1.03
C ALA A 312 -1.83 -22.09 0.06
N PHE A 313 -1.53 -21.34 1.11
CA PHE A 313 -0.64 -21.75 2.21
C PHE A 313 -1.31 -21.63 3.60
N PRO A 314 -2.48 -22.26 3.82
CA PRO A 314 -3.24 -22.12 5.06
C PRO A 314 -2.56 -22.76 6.27
N GLU A 315 -1.54 -23.59 6.07
CA GLU A 315 -0.66 -24.11 7.11
C GLU A 315 0.29 -23.04 7.69
N VAL A 316 0.56 -21.98 6.92
CA VAL A 316 1.35 -20.83 7.36
C VAL A 316 0.43 -19.74 7.91
N TRP A 317 -0.64 -19.42 7.18
CA TRP A 317 -1.48 -18.26 7.47
C TRP A 317 -2.80 -18.63 8.15
N GLY A 318 -2.96 -18.24 9.40
CA GLY A 318 -4.18 -18.41 10.18
C GLY A 318 -5.17 -17.26 10.06
N SER A 319 -4.79 -16.16 9.46
CA SER A 319 -5.69 -15.07 9.13
C SER A 319 -5.23 -14.32 7.89
N ILE A 320 -6.19 -13.71 7.20
CA ILE A 320 -6.02 -13.00 5.94
C ILE A 320 -6.66 -11.62 6.09
N VAL A 321 -5.97 -10.57 5.67
CA VAL A 321 -6.52 -9.21 5.60
C VAL A 321 -6.29 -8.65 4.19
N ASP A 322 -7.35 -8.66 3.40
CA ASP A 322 -7.37 -8.15 2.04
C ASP A 322 -8.02 -6.76 2.05
N ILE A 323 -7.26 -5.72 1.71
CA ILE A 323 -7.75 -4.34 1.64
C ILE A 323 -7.76 -3.89 0.18
N SER A 324 -8.94 -3.63 -0.37
CA SER A 324 -9.10 -3.19 -1.77
C SER A 324 -8.38 -4.09 -2.78
N GLY A 325 -8.39 -5.41 -2.60
CA GLY A 325 -7.66 -6.36 -3.43
C GLY A 325 -8.23 -6.59 -4.83
N GLU A 326 -7.36 -7.00 -5.74
CA GLU A 326 -7.72 -7.42 -7.10
C GLU A 326 -8.38 -8.81 -7.09
N LEU A 327 -9.18 -9.11 -8.10
CA LEU A 327 -9.88 -10.40 -8.21
C LEU A 327 -9.00 -11.52 -8.77
N GLU A 328 -7.94 -11.15 -9.48
CA GLU A 328 -7.02 -12.02 -10.20
C GLU A 328 -5.68 -11.29 -10.41
N PRO A 329 -4.59 -12.01 -10.71
CA PRO A 329 -3.33 -11.38 -11.02
C PRO A 329 -3.49 -10.39 -12.18
N ASP A 330 -2.96 -9.18 -12.02
CA ASP A 330 -3.13 -8.12 -13.01
C ASP A 330 -1.86 -7.26 -13.19
N LEU A 331 -1.44 -7.05 -14.45
CA LEU A 331 -0.37 -6.11 -14.83
C LEU A 331 -0.89 -4.69 -15.06
N GLY A 332 -2.21 -4.49 -15.08
CA GLY A 332 -2.89 -3.31 -15.58
C GLY A 332 -3.11 -3.36 -17.09
N GLY A 333 -4.24 -2.85 -17.57
CA GLY A 333 -4.64 -2.88 -18.99
C GLY A 333 -5.72 -3.94 -19.28
N ASP A 334 -5.76 -4.49 -20.50
CA ASP A 334 -6.69 -5.57 -20.87
C ASP A 334 -6.18 -6.93 -20.34
N ASP A 335 -7.05 -7.80 -19.78
CA ASP A 335 -6.70 -9.14 -19.25
C ASP A 335 -5.83 -10.01 -20.19
N GLY A 336 -5.96 -9.80 -21.50
CA GLY A 336 -5.18 -10.51 -22.51
C GLY A 336 -3.67 -10.22 -22.44
N ASP A 337 -3.29 -9.02 -22.00
CA ASP A 337 -1.88 -8.65 -21.83
C ASP A 337 -1.28 -9.33 -20.60
N THR A 338 -2.02 -9.43 -19.50
CA THR A 338 -1.57 -10.16 -18.30
C THR A 338 -1.33 -11.64 -18.60
N LEU A 339 -2.26 -12.29 -19.33
CA LEU A 339 -2.10 -13.68 -19.76
C LEU A 339 -0.87 -13.89 -20.65
N GLU A 340 -0.68 -13.06 -21.68
CA GLU A 340 0.43 -13.21 -22.62
C GLU A 340 1.78 -12.89 -21.97
N ILE A 341 1.86 -11.78 -21.24
CA ILE A 341 3.11 -11.27 -20.66
C ILE A 341 3.48 -12.06 -19.40
N GLY A 342 2.55 -12.22 -18.47
CA GLY A 342 2.78 -12.84 -17.17
C GLY A 342 2.81 -14.37 -17.20
N PHE A 343 1.98 -14.97 -18.05
CA PHE A 343 1.78 -16.43 -18.09
C PHE A 343 2.17 -17.05 -19.43
N GLY A 344 2.74 -16.27 -20.37
CA GLY A 344 3.19 -16.79 -21.67
C GLY A 344 2.07 -17.38 -22.53
N GLY A 345 0.83 -16.90 -22.33
CA GLY A 345 -0.36 -17.43 -23.01
C GLY A 345 -0.94 -18.70 -22.37
N ASP A 346 -0.42 -19.15 -21.23
CA ASP A 346 -0.94 -20.32 -20.51
C ASP A 346 -2.18 -19.98 -19.67
N GLN A 347 -3.36 -20.16 -20.28
CA GLN A 347 -4.64 -19.90 -19.62
C GLN A 347 -4.83 -20.75 -18.36
N ALA A 348 -4.33 -21.99 -18.33
CA ALA A 348 -4.53 -22.86 -17.19
C ALA A 348 -3.68 -22.39 -16.00
N ALA A 349 -2.47 -21.88 -16.25
CA ALA A 349 -1.63 -21.28 -15.22
C ALA A 349 -2.25 -19.98 -14.69
N PHE A 350 -2.76 -19.12 -15.57
CA PHE A 350 -3.44 -17.89 -15.16
C PHE A 350 -4.69 -18.17 -14.33
N ASP A 351 -5.56 -19.08 -14.77
CA ASP A 351 -6.77 -19.45 -14.04
C ASP A 351 -6.45 -20.10 -12.68
N ALA A 352 -5.38 -20.88 -12.60
CA ALA A 352 -4.94 -21.52 -11.36
C ALA A 352 -4.40 -20.53 -10.33
N ALA A 353 -3.87 -19.39 -10.77
CA ALA A 353 -3.37 -18.33 -9.90
C ALA A 353 -4.51 -17.48 -9.29
N LYS A 354 -5.73 -17.53 -9.84
CA LYS A 354 -6.85 -16.71 -9.34
C LYS A 354 -7.28 -17.13 -7.93
N PRO A 355 -7.46 -16.19 -6.98
CA PRO A 355 -7.94 -16.48 -5.63
C PRO A 355 -9.20 -17.36 -5.57
N LEU A 356 -10.17 -17.14 -6.46
CA LEU A 356 -11.40 -17.95 -6.53
C LEU A 356 -11.12 -19.43 -6.85
N THR A 357 -10.18 -19.69 -7.76
CA THR A 357 -9.78 -21.05 -8.12
C THR A 357 -9.05 -21.72 -6.95
N ILE A 358 -8.15 -21.00 -6.29
CA ILE A 358 -7.40 -21.49 -5.13
C ILE A 358 -8.36 -21.83 -3.97
N LEU A 359 -9.32 -20.96 -3.66
CA LEU A 359 -10.34 -21.20 -2.64
C LEU A 359 -11.18 -22.44 -2.95
N ALA A 360 -11.68 -22.57 -4.18
CA ALA A 360 -12.50 -23.71 -4.59
C ALA A 360 -11.72 -25.04 -4.55
N ALA A 361 -10.45 -25.03 -4.97
CA ALA A 361 -9.57 -26.19 -4.90
C ALA A 361 -9.30 -26.59 -3.45
N GLY A 362 -8.96 -25.63 -2.58
CA GLY A 362 -8.72 -25.86 -1.16
C GLY A 362 -9.96 -26.39 -0.42
N ALA A 363 -11.15 -25.86 -0.73
CA ALA A 363 -12.41 -26.35 -0.16
C ALA A 363 -12.72 -27.81 -0.55
N SER A 364 -12.19 -28.27 -1.69
CA SER A 364 -12.39 -29.64 -2.17
C SER A 364 -11.41 -30.64 -1.54
N ASP A 365 -10.32 -30.18 -0.94
CA ASP A 365 -9.38 -31.02 -0.17
C ASP A 365 -9.77 -31.01 1.32
N PRO A 366 -10.15 -32.17 1.91
CA PRO A 366 -10.56 -32.23 3.31
C PRO A 366 -9.51 -31.75 4.32
N ALA A 367 -8.22 -31.88 4.02
CA ALA A 367 -7.15 -31.43 4.91
C ALA A 367 -7.03 -29.90 4.90
N VAL A 368 -7.17 -29.29 3.72
CA VAL A 368 -7.15 -27.82 3.56
C VAL A 368 -8.44 -27.20 4.09
N ALA A 369 -9.61 -27.78 3.77
CA ALA A 369 -10.90 -27.32 4.27
C ALA A 369 -10.96 -27.30 5.82
N ALA A 370 -10.28 -28.22 6.50
CA ALA A 370 -10.16 -28.22 7.96
C ALA A 370 -9.35 -27.02 8.48
N LEU A 371 -8.33 -26.57 7.75
CA LEU A 371 -7.57 -25.36 8.09
C LEU A 371 -8.40 -24.10 7.80
N TYR A 372 -9.12 -24.06 6.68
CA TYR A 372 -10.03 -22.97 6.34
C TYR A 372 -11.10 -22.74 7.41
N ALA A 373 -11.66 -23.81 7.99
CA ALA A 373 -12.64 -23.71 9.08
C ALA A 373 -12.14 -22.93 10.31
N ASP A 374 -10.82 -22.86 10.50
CA ASP A 374 -10.16 -22.08 11.56
C ASP A 374 -9.43 -20.84 11.00
N THR A 375 -9.66 -20.43 9.76
CA THR A 375 -9.07 -19.20 9.19
C THR A 375 -10.05 -18.04 9.28
N ILE A 376 -9.56 -16.87 9.75
CA ILE A 376 -10.30 -15.60 9.69
C ILE A 376 -9.85 -14.84 8.44
N ALA A 377 -10.79 -14.46 7.58
CA ALA A 377 -10.54 -13.61 6.41
C ALA A 377 -11.29 -12.29 6.57
N VAL A 378 -10.58 -11.17 6.49
CA VAL A 378 -11.15 -9.83 6.56
C VAL A 378 -10.93 -9.13 5.23
N PHE A 379 -12.00 -8.75 4.57
CA PHE A 379 -12.03 -7.95 3.35
C PHE A 379 -12.43 -6.52 3.71
N ALA A 380 -11.68 -5.53 3.26
CA ALA A 380 -11.91 -4.13 3.62
C ALA A 380 -11.78 -3.19 2.42
N ASP A 381 -12.79 -2.35 2.18
CA ASP A 381 -12.80 -1.46 1.01
C ASP A 381 -13.49 -0.15 1.33
N GLY A 382 -13.18 0.89 0.56
CA GLY A 382 -13.90 2.15 0.57
C GLY A 382 -15.30 2.01 -0.04
N SER A 383 -16.28 2.78 0.45
CA SER A 383 -17.61 2.82 -0.18
C SER A 383 -17.60 3.37 -1.60
N ASP A 384 -16.56 4.13 -1.93
CA ASP A 384 -16.39 4.81 -3.21
C ASP A 384 -15.26 4.15 -4.04
N ASP A 385 -14.84 2.93 -3.65
CA ASP A 385 -13.70 2.18 -4.19
C ASP A 385 -14.14 1.02 -5.09
N GLU A 386 -15.12 1.24 -5.97
CA GLU A 386 -15.38 0.29 -7.06
C GLU A 386 -14.21 0.32 -8.06
N PRO A 387 -13.90 -0.75 -8.81
CA PRO A 387 -14.54 -2.07 -8.76
C PRO A 387 -14.07 -2.94 -7.59
N TYR A 388 -13.09 -2.50 -6.80
CA TYR A 388 -12.47 -3.28 -5.71
C TYR A 388 -13.50 -3.71 -4.64
N LEU A 389 -14.40 -2.81 -4.23
CA LEU A 389 -15.50 -3.18 -3.33
C LEU A 389 -16.37 -4.31 -3.93
N GLY A 390 -16.61 -4.30 -5.24
CA GLY A 390 -17.26 -5.39 -5.96
C GLY A 390 -16.47 -6.70 -5.88
N TYR A 391 -15.15 -6.65 -6.09
CA TYR A 391 -14.25 -7.81 -5.99
C TYR A 391 -14.22 -8.39 -4.58
N SER A 392 -14.05 -7.56 -3.56
CA SER A 392 -14.08 -7.97 -2.15
C SER A 392 -15.40 -8.60 -1.74
N ARG A 393 -16.55 -8.19 -2.32
CA ARG A 393 -17.83 -8.90 -2.10
C ARG A 393 -17.81 -10.32 -2.66
N ILE A 394 -17.20 -10.51 -3.83
CA ILE A 394 -17.08 -11.82 -4.49
C ILE A 394 -16.14 -12.71 -3.68
N LEU A 395 -14.94 -12.20 -3.34
CA LEU A 395 -13.94 -12.92 -2.54
C LEU A 395 -14.44 -13.25 -1.13
N HIS A 396 -15.12 -12.30 -0.47
CA HIS A 396 -15.78 -12.53 0.81
C HIS A 396 -16.75 -13.71 0.77
N ALA A 397 -17.60 -13.76 -0.26
CA ALA A 397 -18.56 -14.84 -0.44
C ALA A 397 -17.87 -16.18 -0.73
N ALA A 398 -16.86 -16.19 -1.60
CA ALA A 398 -16.10 -17.39 -1.94
C ALA A 398 -15.32 -17.95 -0.73
N ALA A 399 -14.69 -17.08 0.07
CA ALA A 399 -13.99 -17.49 1.29
C ALA A 399 -14.97 -18.09 2.33
N ALA A 400 -16.16 -17.50 2.46
CA ALA A 400 -17.22 -18.05 3.31
C ALA A 400 -17.72 -19.42 2.81
N GLU A 401 -17.90 -19.58 1.50
CA GLU A 401 -18.29 -20.86 0.88
C GLU A 401 -17.21 -21.93 1.06
N ALA A 402 -15.93 -21.54 1.00
CA ALA A 402 -14.79 -22.41 1.28
C ALA A 402 -14.67 -22.80 2.77
N GLY A 403 -15.44 -22.16 3.67
CA GLY A 403 -15.52 -22.50 5.08
C GLY A 403 -14.77 -21.54 6.02
N MET A 404 -14.17 -20.47 5.52
CA MET A 404 -13.50 -19.46 6.36
C MET A 404 -14.47 -18.59 7.15
N GLN A 405 -14.01 -18.07 8.29
CA GLN A 405 -14.69 -16.99 9.01
C GLN A 405 -14.45 -15.68 8.26
N SER A 406 -15.31 -15.42 7.28
CA SER A 406 -15.19 -14.30 6.35
C SER A 406 -15.93 -13.06 6.84
N HIS A 407 -15.28 -11.91 6.81
CA HIS A 407 -15.80 -10.61 7.22
C HIS A 407 -15.59 -9.59 6.12
N LEU A 408 -16.62 -8.80 5.79
CA LEU A 408 -16.49 -7.65 4.90
C LEU A 408 -16.76 -6.37 5.68
N VAL A 409 -15.84 -5.41 5.62
CA VAL A 409 -15.98 -4.10 6.23
C VAL A 409 -15.87 -3.00 5.18
N VAL A 410 -16.77 -2.03 5.24
CA VAL A 410 -16.81 -0.93 4.26
C VAL A 410 -16.50 0.38 4.98
N SER A 411 -15.46 1.07 4.51
CA SER A 411 -15.05 2.40 4.99
C SER A 411 -15.93 3.47 4.34
N PRO A 412 -16.73 4.23 5.12
CA PRO A 412 -17.69 5.16 4.56
C PRO A 412 -17.02 6.44 4.01
N GLY A 413 -17.28 6.73 2.73
CA GLY A 413 -16.84 7.95 2.05
C GLY A 413 -15.35 8.00 1.73
N THR A 414 -14.70 6.84 1.65
CA THR A 414 -13.29 6.71 1.23
C THR A 414 -13.18 5.91 -0.06
N GLY A 415 -12.08 6.13 -0.79
CA GLY A 415 -11.75 5.42 -2.04
C GLY A 415 -10.50 4.53 -1.90
N HIS A 416 -9.74 4.40 -2.99
CA HIS A 416 -8.49 3.63 -3.06
C HIS A 416 -7.29 4.38 -2.41
N GLU A 417 -7.33 4.59 -1.10
CA GLU A 417 -6.43 5.53 -0.40
C GLU A 417 -6.07 5.08 1.03
N SER A 418 -5.05 5.71 1.64
CA SER A 418 -4.59 5.41 3.01
C SER A 418 -5.69 5.42 4.09
N ALA A 419 -6.73 6.24 3.92
CA ALA A 419 -7.85 6.26 4.86
C ALA A 419 -8.60 4.92 4.91
N THR A 420 -8.74 4.25 3.76
CA THR A 420 -9.32 2.90 3.66
C THR A 420 -8.39 1.87 4.29
N ILE A 421 -7.08 1.99 4.10
CA ILE A 421 -6.05 1.12 4.73
C ILE A 421 -6.13 1.20 6.26
N GLU A 422 -6.10 2.40 6.83
CA GLU A 422 -6.21 2.60 8.28
C GLU A 422 -7.54 2.07 8.83
N TYR A 423 -8.64 2.28 8.10
CA TYR A 423 -9.95 1.76 8.49
C TYR A 423 -9.98 0.24 8.48
N GLY A 424 -9.50 -0.38 7.40
CA GLY A 424 -9.43 -1.83 7.23
C GLY A 424 -8.62 -2.50 8.33
N PHE A 425 -7.41 -2.00 8.60
CA PHE A 425 -6.58 -2.50 9.71
C PHE A 425 -7.22 -2.30 11.07
N THR A 426 -7.86 -1.16 11.31
CA THR A 426 -8.57 -0.91 12.57
C THR A 426 -9.63 -1.99 12.81
N ARG A 427 -10.43 -2.33 11.79
CA ARG A 427 -11.46 -3.38 11.90
C ARG A 427 -10.89 -4.78 11.96
N ALA A 428 -9.85 -5.08 11.19
CA ALA A 428 -9.17 -6.37 11.25
C ALA A 428 -8.61 -6.62 12.65
N PHE A 429 -7.94 -5.64 13.26
CA PHE A 429 -7.35 -5.79 14.59
C PHE A 429 -8.40 -5.88 15.71
N GLU A 430 -9.58 -5.27 15.57
CA GLU A 430 -10.72 -5.52 16.48
C GLU A 430 -11.09 -7.01 16.54
N LEU A 431 -10.98 -7.74 15.41
CA LEU A 431 -11.25 -9.19 15.33
C LEU A 431 -10.04 -10.06 15.73
N LEU A 432 -8.82 -9.63 15.37
CA LEU A 432 -7.63 -10.45 15.50
C LEU A 432 -6.96 -10.37 16.87
N TYR A 433 -7.07 -9.25 17.61
CA TYR A 433 -6.48 -9.14 18.95
C TYR A 433 -6.97 -10.21 19.94
N PRO A 434 -8.28 -10.53 19.99
CA PRO A 434 -8.76 -11.66 20.76
C PRO A 434 -8.19 -13.01 20.31
N ARG A 435 -8.12 -13.26 18.99
CA ARG A 435 -7.58 -14.50 18.42
C ARG A 435 -6.11 -14.72 18.79
N TRP A 436 -5.32 -13.65 18.73
CA TRP A 436 -3.92 -13.63 19.12
C TRP A 436 -3.69 -13.63 20.64
N GLY A 437 -4.76 -13.60 21.44
CA GLY A 437 -4.67 -13.50 22.90
C GLY A 437 -4.05 -12.19 23.40
N LEU A 438 -4.09 -11.12 22.60
CA LEU A 438 -3.61 -9.78 22.97
C LEU A 438 -4.70 -8.92 23.63
N ALA A 439 -5.97 -9.31 23.51
CA ALA A 439 -7.08 -8.70 24.26
C ALA A 439 -7.35 -9.47 25.55
N ARG A 440 -7.57 -8.75 26.66
CA ARG A 440 -8.20 -9.35 27.85
C ARG A 440 -9.67 -9.59 27.49
N GLY A 441 -10.19 -10.78 27.78
CA GLY A 441 -11.62 -11.06 27.57
C GLY A 441 -12.46 -10.02 28.31
N GLU A 442 -13.41 -9.40 27.60
CA GLU A 442 -14.43 -8.52 28.19
C GLU A 442 -15.48 -9.32 28.96
#